data_AF-A0A920LJM1-F1
#
_entry.id   AF-A0A920LJM1-F1
#
_cell.length_a   1.000
_cell.length_b   1.000
_cell.length_c   1.000
_cell.angle_alpha   90.00
_cell.angle_beta   90.00
_cell.angle_gamma   90.00
#
_symmetry.space_group_name_H-M   'P 1'
#
loop_
_entity.id
_entity.type
_entity.pdbx_description
1 polymer ?
#
loop_
_entity_poly.entity_id
_entity_poly.type
_entity_poly.pdbx_seq_one_letter_code
_entity_poly.pdbx_strand_id
1 'polypeptide(L)'
;MMVEAQSIKALEVLSNAATVIAEGEVMQLVYSNHLTITPEMYFQIINYKTAKLFSAASEIGAIISDSSKETAEILRDFGSYLGIAFQLSDDALDYTSTIDNIGKILAMIFLKESHLSHYLFI
;
A
#
# COMPACT_ATOMS: atom_id res chain seq x y z
N MET A 1 21.22 11.17 -3.01
CA MET A 1 20.25 10.69 -4.02
C MET A 1 19.43 11.80 -4.69
N MET A 2 18.54 12.58 -4.05
CA MET A 2 17.79 13.65 -4.78
C MET A 2 18.52 15.00 -4.87
N VAL A 3 19.32 15.35 -3.86
CA VAL A 3 20.23 16.50 -3.93
C VAL A 3 21.30 16.31 -5.02
N GLU A 4 21.69 15.05 -5.28
CA GLU A 4 22.60 14.68 -6.37
C GLU A 4 21.96 14.85 -7.76
N ALA A 5 20.62 14.71 -7.86
CA ALA A 5 19.88 14.95 -9.10
C ALA A 5 19.74 16.45 -9.44
N GLN A 6 20.19 17.35 -8.55
CA GLN A 6 20.24 18.81 -8.72
C GLN A 6 18.91 19.46 -9.16
N SER A 7 17.77 18.79 -8.95
CA SER A 7 16.45 19.28 -9.32
C SER A 7 15.63 19.63 -8.08
N ILE A 8 15.51 20.94 -7.82
CA ILE A 8 14.67 21.47 -6.73
C ILE A 8 13.21 21.07 -6.93
N LYS A 9 12.71 21.08 -8.18
CA LYS A 9 11.34 20.65 -8.51
C LYS A 9 11.10 19.19 -8.14
N ALA A 10 12.04 18.29 -8.46
CA ALA A 10 11.91 16.89 -8.07
C ALA A 10 11.92 16.70 -6.55
N LEU A 11 12.74 17.49 -5.84
CA LEU A 11 12.78 17.47 -4.38
C LEU A 11 11.47 17.96 -3.75
N GLU A 12 10.86 19.01 -4.30
CA GLU A 12 9.55 19.50 -3.87
C GLU A 12 8.45 18.44 -4.04
N VAL A 13 8.40 17.78 -5.21
CA VAL A 13 7.42 16.71 -5.48
C VAL A 13 7.61 15.54 -4.50
N LEU A 14 8.85 15.11 -4.26
CA LEU A 14 9.13 14.03 -3.33
C LEU A 14 8.82 14.41 -1.88
N SER A 15 9.17 15.63 -1.46
CA SER A 15 8.88 16.12 -0.11
C SER A 15 7.37 16.17 0.15
N ASN A 16 6.60 16.65 -0.82
CA ASN A 16 5.14 16.66 -0.74
C ASN A 16 4.59 15.24 -0.66
N ALA A 17 5.10 14.33 -1.50
CA ALA A 17 4.70 12.92 -1.45
C ALA A 17 4.95 12.30 -0.08
N ALA A 18 6.13 12.52 0.51
CA ALA A 18 6.47 12.02 1.85
C ALA A 18 5.51 12.54 2.93
N THR A 19 5.15 13.82 2.89
CA THR A 19 4.16 14.40 3.81
C THR A 19 2.80 13.71 3.67
N VAL A 20 2.28 13.59 2.45
CA VAL A 20 0.97 12.96 2.20
C VAL A 20 0.95 11.48 2.59
N ILE A 21 2.05 10.76 2.37
CA ILE A 21 2.19 9.36 2.80
C ILE A 21 2.11 9.27 4.33
N ALA A 22 2.83 10.14 5.05
CA ALA A 22 2.77 10.18 6.51
C ALA A 22 1.36 10.52 7.03
N GLU A 23 0.66 11.45 6.38
CA GLU A 23 -0.75 11.74 6.68
C GLU A 23 -1.64 10.52 6.45
N GLY A 24 -1.42 9.77 5.36
CA GLY A 24 -2.11 8.52 5.07
C GLY A 24 -1.90 7.43 6.14
N GLU A 25 -0.69 7.31 6.67
CA GLU A 25 -0.40 6.37 7.76
C GLU A 25 -1.09 6.77 9.07
N VAL A 26 -1.06 8.06 9.41
CA VAL A 26 -1.77 8.58 10.59
C VAL A 26 -3.27 8.35 10.44
N MET A 27 -3.82 8.60 9.24
CA MET A 27 -5.22 8.36 8.93
C MET A 27 -5.60 6.88 9.09
N GLN A 28 -4.75 5.96 8.61
CA GLN A 28 -4.93 4.52 8.82
C GLN A 28 -4.96 4.15 10.32
N LEU A 29 -4.08 4.73 11.13
CA LEU A 29 -4.03 4.48 12.57
C LEU A 29 -5.30 4.99 13.28
N VAL A 30 -5.78 6.18 12.91
CA VAL A 30 -7.04 6.73 13.46
C VAL A 30 -8.22 5.83 13.11
N TYR A 31 -8.29 5.34 11.86
CA TYR A 31 -9.39 4.51 11.40
C TYR A 31 -9.35 3.05 11.87
N SER A 32 -8.19 2.55 12.28
CA SER A 32 -8.07 1.22 12.92
C SER A 32 -8.86 1.11 14.22
N ASN A 33 -9.16 2.24 14.88
CA ASN A 33 -9.99 2.28 16.09
C ASN A 33 -11.50 2.46 15.83
N HIS A 34 -11.91 2.63 14.57
CA HIS A 34 -13.31 2.77 14.19
C HIS A 34 -13.87 1.42 13.71
N LEU A 35 -15.00 0.98 14.28
CA LEU A 35 -15.67 -0.30 13.94
C LEU A 35 -16.23 -0.36 12.50
N THR A 36 -16.19 0.74 11.75
CA THR A 36 -16.75 0.83 10.40
C THR A 36 -15.82 1.65 9.52
N ILE A 37 -15.15 1.00 8.57
CA ILE A 37 -14.42 1.65 7.48
C ILE A 37 -15.35 1.65 6.27
N THR A 38 -15.64 2.81 5.69
CA THR A 38 -16.41 2.89 4.44
C THR A 38 -15.49 2.68 3.22
N PRO A 39 -16.03 2.25 2.07
CA PRO A 39 -15.24 2.13 0.84
C PRO A 39 -14.50 3.41 0.47
N GLU A 40 -15.12 4.58 0.68
CA GLU A 40 -14.54 5.89 0.37
C GLU A 40 -13.30 6.15 1.23
N MET A 41 -13.37 5.83 2.52
CA MET A 41 -12.25 5.97 3.45
C MET A 41 -11.12 5.02 3.09
N TYR A 42 -11.44 3.79 2.70
CA TYR A 42 -10.46 2.83 2.19
C TYR A 42 -9.74 3.38 0.94
N PHE A 43 -10.49 3.88 -0.05
CA PHE A 43 -9.91 4.47 -1.25
C PHE A 43 -9.04 5.70 -0.96
N GLN A 44 -9.40 6.52 0.05
CA GLN A 44 -8.55 7.64 0.48
C GLN A 44 -7.23 7.16 1.08
N ILE A 45 -7.26 6.17 1.97
CA ILE A 45 -6.05 5.63 2.61
C ILE A 45 -5.08 5.08 1.56
N ILE A 46 -5.56 4.23 0.63
CA ILE A 46 -4.67 3.63 -0.38
C ILE A 46 -4.11 4.67 -1.35
N ASN A 47 -4.88 5.73 -1.63
CA ASN A 47 -4.43 6.81 -2.51
C ASN A 47 -3.30 7.62 -1.84
N TYR A 48 -3.41 7.86 -0.54
CA TYR A 48 -2.41 8.64 0.21
C TYR A 48 -1.14 7.83 0.47
N LYS A 49 -1.27 6.57 0.89
CA LYS A 49 -0.13 5.74 1.30
C LYS A 49 0.68 5.19 0.12
N THR A 50 -0.01 4.73 -0.92
CA THR A 50 0.63 3.96 -2.00
C THR A 50 0.61 4.72 -3.31
N ALA A 51 -0.56 5.19 -3.75
CA ALA A 51 -0.68 5.83 -5.07
C ALA A 51 0.13 7.13 -5.18
N LYS A 52 0.25 7.88 -4.08
CA LYS A 52 1.02 9.13 -4.06
C LYS A 52 2.49 8.94 -4.37
N LEU A 53 3.11 7.86 -3.90
CA LEU A 53 4.52 7.59 -4.17
C LEU A 53 4.77 7.21 -5.64
N PHE A 54 3.93 6.35 -6.21
CA PHE A 54 4.00 6.00 -7.63
C PHE A 54 3.78 7.23 -8.52
N SER A 55 2.78 8.04 -8.19
CA SER A 55 2.49 9.30 -8.86
C SER A 55 3.69 10.26 -8.85
N ALA A 56 4.29 10.47 -7.68
CA ALA A 56 5.47 11.32 -7.52
C ALA A 56 6.69 10.77 -8.27
N ALA A 57 6.94 9.45 -8.22
CA ALA A 57 8.06 8.83 -8.93
C ALA A 57 7.95 8.99 -10.44
N SER A 58 6.75 8.79 -11.01
CA SER A 58 6.49 8.98 -12.44
C SER A 58 6.63 10.45 -12.87
N GLU A 59 6.14 11.39 -12.05
CA GLU A 59 6.29 12.83 -12.29
C GLU A 59 7.76 13.27 -12.22
N ILE A 60 8.50 12.82 -11.21
CA ILE A 60 9.93 13.12 -11.04
C ILE A 60 10.74 12.60 -12.23
N GLY A 61 10.41 11.40 -12.75
CA GLY A 61 11.03 10.87 -13.96
C GLY A 61 10.89 11.83 -15.15
N ALA A 62 9.69 12.39 -15.35
CA ALA A 62 9.41 13.37 -16.40
C ALA A 62 10.16 14.70 -16.20
N ILE A 63 10.26 15.15 -14.94
CA ILE A 63 10.95 16.40 -14.57
C ILE A 63 12.45 16.28 -14.86
N ILE A 64 13.07 15.16 -14.49
CA ILE A 64 14.52 14.96 -14.68
C ILE A 64 14.87 14.77 -16.17
N SER A 65 13.93 14.27 -16.98
CA SER A 65 14.11 14.15 -18.43
C SER A 65 13.76 15.42 -19.23
N ASP A 66 13.58 16.58 -18.57
CA ASP A 66 13.18 17.85 -19.18
C ASP A 66 11.97 17.72 -20.13
N SER A 67 11.02 16.85 -19.76
CA SER A 67 9.80 16.63 -20.55
C SER A 67 8.82 17.79 -20.39
N SER A 68 7.83 17.86 -21.29
CA SER A 68 6.80 18.89 -21.22
C SER A 68 5.98 18.77 -19.93
N LYS A 69 5.41 19.89 -19.49
CA LYS A 69 4.52 19.91 -18.32
C LYS A 69 3.32 18.97 -18.50
N GLU A 70 2.76 18.93 -19.70
CA GLU A 70 1.66 18.02 -20.06
C GLU A 70 2.07 16.55 -19.89
N THR A 71 3.28 16.19 -20.35
CA THR A 71 3.82 14.85 -20.16
C THR A 71 4.01 14.50 -18.69
N ALA A 72 4.49 15.44 -17.88
CA ALA A 72 4.64 15.25 -16.43
C ALA A 72 3.29 15.03 -15.74
N GLU A 73 2.26 15.78 -16.11
CA GLU A 73 0.89 15.61 -15.59
C GLU A 73 0.30 14.25 -15.97
N ILE A 74 0.46 13.83 -17.23
CA ILE A 74 0.02 12.51 -17.69
C ILE A 74 0.73 11.39 -16.92
N LEU A 75 2.05 11.50 -16.72
CA LEU A 75 2.83 10.50 -15.99
C LEU A 75 2.47 10.47 -14.50
N ARG A 76 2.21 11.63 -13.91
CA ARG A 76 1.72 11.73 -12.53
C ARG A 76 0.39 10.99 -12.35
N ASP A 77 -0.56 11.20 -13.26
CA ASP A 77 -1.87 10.59 -13.19
C ASP A 77 -1.78 9.08 -13.47
N PHE A 78 -0.96 8.68 -14.45
CA PHE A 78 -0.62 7.28 -14.71
C PHE A 78 -0.06 6.59 -13.46
N GLY A 79 0.92 7.22 -12.78
CA GLY A 79 1.51 6.68 -11.56
C GLY A 79 0.48 6.54 -10.44
N SER A 80 -0.47 7.48 -10.32
CA SER A 80 -1.56 7.37 -9.34
C SER A 80 -2.45 6.14 -9.61
N TYR A 81 -2.92 5.97 -10.84
CA TYR A 81 -3.75 4.81 -11.20
C TYR A 81 -3.01 3.49 -11.05
N LEU A 82 -1.72 3.45 -11.42
CA LEU A 82 -0.87 2.28 -11.25
C LEU A 82 -0.73 1.91 -9.77
N GLY A 83 -0.48 2.88 -8.89
CA GLY A 83 -0.34 2.63 -7.46
C GLY A 83 -1.65 2.17 -6.80
N ILE A 84 -2.80 2.68 -7.23
CA ILE A 84 -4.12 2.17 -6.78
C ILE A 84 -4.29 0.72 -7.23
N ALA A 85 -4.07 0.42 -8.51
CA ALA A 85 -4.21 -0.93 -9.03
C ALA A 85 -3.26 -1.93 -8.36
N PHE A 86 -2.03 -1.50 -8.06
CA PHE A 86 -1.06 -2.27 -7.33
C PHE A 86 -1.56 -2.62 -5.92
N GLN A 87 -2.03 -1.64 -5.14
CA GLN A 87 -2.53 -1.89 -3.79
C GLN A 87 -3.78 -2.76 -3.76
N LEU A 88 -4.73 -2.56 -4.69
CA LEU A 88 -5.90 -3.43 -4.80
C LEU A 88 -5.51 -4.88 -5.08
N SER A 89 -4.48 -5.10 -5.89
CA SER A 89 -3.97 -6.43 -6.19
C SER A 89 -3.27 -7.05 -4.98
N ASP A 90 -2.46 -6.27 -4.27
CA ASP A 90 -1.73 -6.67 -3.05
C ASP A 90 -2.70 -7.06 -1.93
N ASP A 91 -3.72 -6.24 -1.65
CA ASP A 91 -4.75 -6.50 -0.65
C ASP A 91 -5.58 -7.77 -1.00
N ALA A 92 -5.87 -7.98 -2.29
CA ALA A 92 -6.55 -9.19 -2.75
C ALA A 92 -5.69 -10.45 -2.55
N LEU A 93 -4.39 -10.36 -2.82
CA LEU A 93 -3.43 -11.44 -2.57
C LEU A 93 -3.31 -11.75 -1.08
N ASP A 94 -3.26 -10.73 -0.22
CA ASP A 94 -3.25 -10.87 1.24
C ASP A 94 -4.51 -11.60 1.74
N TYR A 95 -5.67 -11.33 1.15
CA TYR A 95 -6.90 -12.04 1.52
C TYR A 95 -6.82 -13.54 1.16
N THR A 96 -6.32 -13.87 -0.03
CA THR A 96 -6.18 -15.27 -0.48
C THR A 96 -5.14 -16.05 0.33
N SER A 97 -4.01 -15.42 0.65
CA SER A 97 -2.94 -16.03 1.45
C SER A 97 -3.32 -16.15 2.93
N THR A 98 -4.17 -15.25 3.45
CA THR A 98 -4.74 -15.37 4.80
C THR A 98 -5.67 -16.59 4.90
N ILE A 99 -6.46 -16.91 3.87
CA ILE A 99 -7.30 -18.13 3.86
C ILE A 99 -6.43 -19.39 3.92
N ASP A 100 -5.36 -19.45 3.14
CA ASP A 100 -4.42 -20.57 3.16
C ASP A 100 -3.68 -20.69 4.50
N ASN A 101 -3.32 -19.56 5.12
CA ASN A 101 -2.71 -19.54 6.45
C ASN A 101 -3.69 -19.96 7.55
N ILE A 102 -4.95 -19.54 7.49
CA ILE A 102 -6.01 -20.03 8.39
C ILE A 102 -6.17 -21.54 8.24
N GLY A 103 -6.18 -22.05 7.00
CA GLY A 103 -6.22 -23.48 6.71
C GLY A 103 -5.04 -24.24 7.33
N LYS A 104 -3.81 -23.72 7.20
CA LYS A 104 -2.62 -24.27 7.86
C LYS A 104 -2.71 -24.23 9.39
N ILE A 105 -3.17 -23.12 9.97
CA ILE A 105 -3.33 -22.97 11.43
C ILE A 105 -4.38 -23.96 11.95
N LEU A 106 -5.54 -24.07 11.31
CA LEU A 106 -6.58 -25.04 11.65
C LEU A 106 -6.08 -26.48 11.53
N ALA A 107 -5.36 -26.81 10.45
CA ALA A 107 -4.75 -28.12 10.30
C ALA A 107 -3.73 -28.42 11.42
N MET A 108 -2.92 -27.42 11.81
CA MET A 108 -1.93 -27.57 12.88
C MET A 108 -2.58 -27.74 14.26
N ILE A 109 -3.69 -27.04 14.53
CA ILE A 109 -4.52 -27.23 15.74
C ILE A 109 -5.13 -28.64 15.73
N PHE A 110 -5.73 -29.06 14.62
CA PHE A 110 -6.34 -30.38 14.48
C PHE A 110 -5.32 -31.52 14.69
N LEU A 111 -4.12 -31.41 14.12
CA LEU A 111 -3.03 -32.38 14.34
C LEU A 111 -2.56 -32.41 15.81
N LYS A 112 -2.57 -31.26 16.49
CA LYS A 112 -2.18 -31.17 17.90
C LYS A 112 -3.23 -31.78 18.84
N GLU A 113 -4.52 -31.63 18.55
CA GLU A 113 -5.61 -32.26 19.31
C GLU A 113 -5.77 -33.76 19.03
N SER A 114 -5.52 -34.20 17.80
CA SER A 114 -5.53 -35.63 17.46
C SER A 114 -4.38 -36.40 18.12
N HIS A 115 -3.27 -35.74 18.46
CA HIS A 115 -2.23 -36.30 19.35
C HIS A 115 -2.62 -36.34 20.85
N LEU A 116 -3.60 -35.53 21.28
CA LEU A 116 -4.10 -35.52 22.67
C LEU A 116 -5.24 -36.53 22.90
N SER A 117 -5.93 -36.96 21.84
CA SER A 117 -7.02 -37.96 21.95
C SER A 117 -6.52 -39.38 22.26
N HIS A 118 -5.24 -39.69 22.10
CA HIS A 118 -4.67 -40.99 22.46
C HIS A 118 -4.40 -41.15 23.97
N TYR A 119 -4.45 -40.06 24.75
CA TYR A 119 -4.25 -40.06 26.20
C TYR A 119 -5.56 -39.96 27.01
N LEU A 120 -6.73 -39.92 26.36
CA LEU A 120 -8.03 -39.79 27.04
C LEU A 120 -8.87 -41.09 27.04
N PHE A 121 -8.35 -42.19 26.50
CA PHE A 121 -9.03 -43.50 26.42
C PHE A 121 -8.20 -44.69 26.93
N ILE A 122 -7.22 -44.43 27.79
CA ILE A 122 -6.53 -45.45 28.63
C ILE A 122 -6.47 -44.89 30.05
#